data_AF-A0A4V2WED7-F1
#
_entry.id   AF-A0A4V2WED7-F1
#
_cell.length_a   1.000
_cell.length_b   1.000
_cell.length_c   1.000
_cell.angle_alpha   90.00
_cell.angle_beta   90.00
_cell.angle_gamma   90.00
#
_symmetry.space_group_name_H-M   'P 1'
#
loop_
_entity.id
_entity.type
_entity.pdbx_description
1 polymer ?
#
loop_
_entity_poly.entity_id
_entity_poly.type
_entity_poly.pdbx_seq_one_letter_code
_entity_poly.pdbx_strand_id
1 'polypeptide(L)'
;MNRITELLGYKTDDEAFEYILKTFENRTIFDWFVDWEKIYSKINDIEYHLNVLNYIIGKTDPQKALIEVISKDPGIVPIIPFLIASRERVFNILDENSGSELSIPESIKYDFRSKQKYPKEEIQKIADFFLKSGLNALILENKIKNFVDYMYGIEVGLDSNARKNRSGILMEKIVGKYFESLKKKYHDDFCYCKQANNDKIERTFSVNIEIPDRTYDFAVRSKDKLFLMEVNYYTGGGSKLNATAREYKERLNDIRKNCDTIDFIWITDGKGWDFAKRFLKEYYLQGGYLFNLHLLKDGILEKLLFPPVECH
;
A
#
# COMPACT_ATOMS: atom_id res chain seq x y z
N MET A 1 -34.69 -4.12 11.33
CA MET A 1 -33.92 -5.22 10.76
C MET A 1 -33.13 -4.67 9.59
N ASN A 2 -31.84 -5.02 9.46
CA ASN A 2 -30.99 -4.55 8.38
C ASN A 2 -31.42 -5.20 7.05
N ARG A 3 -31.41 -4.45 5.94
CA ARG A 3 -31.74 -4.97 4.60
C ARG A 3 -30.85 -6.15 4.20
N ILE A 4 -29.59 -6.18 4.63
CA ILE A 4 -28.68 -7.30 4.36
C ILE A 4 -29.18 -8.58 5.04
N THR A 5 -29.72 -8.49 6.25
CA THR A 5 -30.33 -9.62 6.97
C THR A 5 -31.47 -10.24 6.17
N GLU A 6 -32.33 -9.41 5.59
CA GLU A 6 -33.44 -9.84 4.73
C GLU A 6 -32.94 -10.52 3.45
N LEU A 7 -31.96 -9.91 2.78
CA LEU A 7 -31.39 -10.46 1.54
C LEU A 7 -30.68 -11.81 1.75
N LEU A 8 -30.14 -12.02 2.95
CA LEU A 8 -29.55 -13.29 3.37
C LEU A 8 -30.60 -14.32 3.85
N GLY A 9 -31.84 -13.90 4.10
CA GLY A 9 -32.92 -14.76 4.57
C GLY A 9 -32.86 -15.13 6.06
N TYR A 10 -32.15 -14.34 6.88
CA TYR A 10 -32.10 -14.53 8.33
C TYR A 10 -33.25 -13.81 9.04
N LYS A 11 -33.60 -14.28 10.24
CA LYS A 11 -34.69 -13.70 11.05
C LYS A 11 -34.22 -12.57 11.95
N THR A 12 -32.93 -12.55 12.29
CA THR A 12 -32.34 -11.57 13.19
C THR A 12 -31.04 -11.01 12.64
N ASP A 13 -30.75 -9.75 12.99
CA ASP A 13 -29.50 -9.09 12.59
C ASP A 13 -28.28 -9.77 13.21
N ASP A 14 -28.43 -10.38 14.39
CA ASP A 14 -27.36 -11.13 15.04
C ASP A 14 -26.97 -12.39 14.28
N GLU A 15 -27.95 -13.19 13.81
CA GLU A 15 -27.68 -14.40 13.02
C GLU A 15 -27.00 -14.07 11.69
N ALA A 16 -27.49 -13.03 10.99
CA ALA A 16 -26.90 -12.57 9.74
C ALA A 16 -25.47 -12.05 9.95
N PHE A 17 -25.24 -11.27 11.00
CA PHE A 17 -23.92 -10.74 11.30
C PHE A 17 -22.91 -11.84 11.62
N GLU A 18 -23.28 -12.83 12.43
CA GLU A 18 -22.41 -13.98 12.71
C GLU A 18 -22.09 -14.80 11.46
N TYR A 19 -23.03 -14.92 10.52
CA TYR A 19 -22.77 -15.53 9.21
C TYR A 19 -21.76 -14.73 8.37
N ILE A 20 -21.88 -13.40 8.33
CA ILE A 20 -20.91 -12.53 7.65
C ILE A 20 -19.52 -12.70 8.26
N LEU A 21 -19.41 -12.72 9.59
CA LEU A 21 -18.12 -12.94 10.26
C LEU A 21 -17.53 -14.32 9.93
N LYS A 22 -18.35 -15.37 9.96
CA LYS A 22 -17.92 -16.74 9.69
C LYS A 22 -17.38 -16.94 8.26
N THR A 23 -17.85 -16.11 7.32
CA THR A 23 -17.45 -16.17 5.91
C THR A 23 -16.25 -15.28 5.57
N PHE A 24 -15.67 -14.56 6.55
CA PHE A 24 -14.40 -13.87 6.35
C PHE A 24 -13.25 -14.85 6.12
N GLU A 25 -12.45 -14.58 5.09
CA GLU A 25 -11.34 -15.42 4.70
C GLU A 25 -10.04 -14.62 4.53
N ASN A 26 -8.93 -15.21 4.99
CA ASN A 26 -7.60 -14.73 4.64
C ASN A 26 -7.26 -15.16 3.21
N ARG A 27 -7.46 -14.27 2.24
CA ARG A 27 -7.11 -14.35 0.83
C ARG A 27 -5.88 -13.49 0.57
N THR A 28 -5.01 -13.97 -0.31
CA THR A 28 -3.90 -13.20 -0.87
C THR A 28 -3.76 -13.52 -2.35
N ILE A 29 -3.09 -12.68 -3.11
CA ILE A 29 -2.65 -12.98 -4.48
C ILE A 29 -1.13 -12.99 -4.53
N PHE A 30 -0.54 -13.62 -5.55
CA PHE A 30 0.91 -13.70 -5.67
C PHE A 30 1.59 -12.31 -5.68
N ASP A 31 0.99 -11.32 -6.34
CA ASP A 31 1.49 -9.93 -6.40
C ASP A 31 1.50 -9.22 -5.02
N TRP A 32 0.88 -9.81 -3.99
CA TRP A 32 0.91 -9.26 -2.63
C TRP A 32 2.30 -9.40 -1.98
N PHE A 33 3.00 -10.50 -2.26
CA PHE A 33 4.25 -10.85 -1.56
C PHE A 33 5.39 -9.89 -1.91
N VAL A 34 5.62 -9.70 -3.21
CA VAL A 34 6.69 -8.88 -3.77
C VAL A 34 6.21 -8.27 -5.08
N ASP A 35 6.44 -6.98 -5.25
CA ASP A 35 6.22 -6.29 -6.54
C ASP A 35 7.51 -6.36 -7.37
N TRP A 36 7.61 -7.44 -8.15
CA TRP A 36 8.80 -7.72 -8.95
C TRP A 36 9.07 -6.67 -10.00
N GLU A 37 8.04 -6.15 -10.67
CA GLU A 37 8.17 -5.11 -11.70
C GLU A 37 8.81 -3.83 -11.13
N LYS A 38 8.37 -3.40 -9.95
CA LYS A 38 8.97 -2.27 -9.23
C LYS A 38 10.43 -2.54 -8.88
N ILE A 39 10.78 -3.75 -8.47
CA ILE A 39 12.16 -4.11 -8.11
C ILE A 39 13.04 -4.16 -9.36
N TYR A 40 12.58 -4.80 -10.43
CA TYR A 40 13.29 -4.86 -11.71
C TYR A 40 13.54 -3.47 -12.27
N SER A 41 12.53 -2.60 -12.30
CA SER A 41 12.68 -1.22 -12.78
C SER A 41 13.78 -0.48 -12.00
N LYS A 42 13.81 -0.58 -10.67
CA LYS A 42 14.82 0.11 -9.86
C LYS A 42 16.23 -0.45 -10.05
N ILE A 43 16.35 -1.76 -10.18
CA ILE A 43 17.66 -2.40 -10.32
C ILE A 43 18.22 -2.13 -11.71
N ASN A 44 17.40 -2.21 -12.76
CA ASN A 44 17.80 -1.91 -14.14
C ASN A 44 18.43 -0.50 -14.24
N ASP A 45 17.90 0.49 -13.52
CA ASP A 45 18.42 1.87 -13.52
C ASP A 45 19.87 1.98 -12.97
N ILE A 46 20.32 1.01 -12.16
CA ILE A 46 21.63 1.04 -11.49
C ILE A 46 22.49 -0.21 -11.77
N GLU A 47 21.97 -1.17 -12.54
CA GLU A 47 22.55 -2.50 -12.74
C GLU A 47 23.97 -2.43 -13.30
N TYR A 48 24.21 -1.55 -14.27
CA TYR A 48 25.54 -1.34 -14.86
C TYR A 48 26.58 -1.03 -13.77
N HIS A 49 26.31 -0.04 -12.93
CA HIS A 49 27.24 0.38 -11.88
C HIS A 49 27.37 -0.65 -10.75
N LEU A 50 26.31 -1.41 -10.43
CA LEU A 50 26.39 -2.55 -9.50
C LEU A 50 27.33 -3.64 -10.05
N ASN A 51 27.28 -3.90 -11.36
CA ASN A 51 28.22 -4.81 -12.01
C ASN A 51 29.65 -4.29 -12.02
N VAL A 52 29.86 -2.98 -12.20
CA VAL A 52 31.20 -2.37 -12.04
C VAL A 52 31.70 -2.53 -10.60
N LEU A 53 30.83 -2.31 -9.60
CA LEU A 53 31.16 -2.50 -8.19
C LEU A 53 31.58 -3.95 -7.87
N ASN A 54 31.09 -4.97 -8.59
CA ASN A 54 31.54 -6.35 -8.40
C ASN A 54 33.07 -6.52 -8.53
N TYR A 55 33.77 -5.60 -9.21
CA TYR A 55 35.23 -5.60 -9.30
C TYR A 55 35.93 -5.58 -7.93
N ILE A 56 35.34 -4.96 -6.90
CA ILE A 56 35.97 -4.86 -5.58
C ILE A 56 35.84 -6.18 -4.78
N ILE A 57 34.94 -7.08 -5.19
CA ILE A 57 34.72 -8.37 -4.52
C ILE A 57 35.97 -9.25 -4.70
N GLY A 58 36.48 -9.80 -3.61
CA GLY A 58 37.67 -10.66 -3.60
C GLY A 58 39.00 -9.91 -3.74
N LYS A 59 39.00 -8.56 -3.72
CA LYS A 59 40.24 -7.78 -3.65
C LYS A 59 40.85 -7.86 -2.25
N THR A 60 42.18 -7.89 -2.19
CA THR A 60 42.93 -7.86 -0.92
C THR A 60 42.75 -6.56 -0.16
N ASP A 61 42.57 -5.45 -0.89
CA ASP A 61 42.27 -4.12 -0.37
C ASP A 61 41.03 -3.55 -1.10
N PRO A 62 39.81 -3.85 -0.61
CA PRO A 62 38.58 -3.38 -1.24
C PRO A 62 38.42 -1.86 -1.19
N GLN A 63 39.00 -1.17 -0.19
CA GLN A 63 38.90 0.29 -0.07
C GLN A 63 39.69 0.96 -1.20
N LYS A 64 40.94 0.52 -1.43
CA LYS A 64 41.74 1.02 -2.55
C LYS A 64 41.09 0.69 -3.90
N ALA A 65 40.53 -0.52 -4.04
CA ALA A 65 39.80 -0.90 -5.25
C ALA A 65 38.57 -0.03 -5.48
N LEU A 66 37.83 0.34 -4.42
CA LEU A 66 36.69 1.23 -4.50
C LEU A 66 37.09 2.65 -4.94
N ILE A 67 38.20 3.19 -4.41
CA ILE A 67 38.74 4.49 -4.82
C ILE A 67 39.09 4.49 -6.32
N GLU A 68 39.72 3.40 -6.80
CA GLU A 68 40.05 3.22 -8.22
C GLU A 68 38.78 3.18 -9.08
N VAL A 69 37.78 2.42 -8.64
CA VAL A 69 36.50 2.25 -9.31
C VAL A 69 35.74 3.57 -9.41
N ILE A 70 35.61 4.32 -8.30
CA ILE A 70 34.94 5.64 -8.30
C ILE A 70 35.67 6.64 -9.20
N SER A 71 37.02 6.59 -9.22
CA SER A 71 37.81 7.49 -10.06
C SER A 71 37.59 7.25 -11.55
N LYS A 72 37.31 6.00 -11.96
CA LYS A 72 37.01 5.60 -13.34
C LYS A 72 35.54 5.77 -13.69
N ASP A 73 34.66 5.50 -12.73
CA ASP A 73 33.21 5.54 -12.88
C ASP A 73 32.54 6.28 -11.71
N PRO A 74 32.44 7.62 -11.81
CA PRO A 74 31.79 8.47 -10.82
C PRO A 74 30.30 8.15 -10.61
N GLY A 75 29.64 7.47 -11.56
CA GLY A 75 28.23 7.10 -11.47
C GLY A 75 27.90 6.11 -10.36
N ILE A 76 28.93 5.51 -9.76
CA ILE A 76 28.83 4.59 -8.62
C ILE A 76 28.50 5.32 -7.32
N VAL A 77 28.94 6.58 -7.16
CA VAL A 77 28.79 7.32 -5.90
C VAL A 77 27.32 7.40 -5.45
N PRO A 78 26.35 7.77 -6.31
CA PRO A 78 24.94 7.74 -5.94
C PRO A 78 24.40 6.36 -5.53
N ILE A 79 25.06 5.26 -5.84
CA ILE A 79 24.51 3.93 -5.56
C ILE A 79 24.87 3.45 -4.16
N ILE A 80 25.96 3.96 -3.58
CA ILE A 80 26.45 3.54 -2.26
C ILE A 80 25.38 3.63 -1.16
N PRO A 81 24.56 4.71 -1.05
CA PRO A 81 23.47 4.75 -0.06
C PRO A 81 22.42 3.64 -0.21
N PHE A 82 22.18 3.17 -1.44
CA PHE A 82 21.20 2.10 -1.68
C PHE A 82 21.65 0.76 -1.09
N LEU A 83 22.96 0.53 -1.02
CA LEU A 83 23.56 -0.67 -0.42
C LEU A 83 23.32 -0.77 1.09
N ILE A 84 22.99 0.33 1.77
CA ILE A 84 22.59 0.35 3.19
C ILE A 84 21.08 0.59 3.36
N ALA A 85 20.30 0.29 2.32
CA ALA A 85 18.85 0.45 2.31
C ALA A 85 18.36 1.90 2.57
N SER A 86 19.20 2.91 2.27
CA SER A 86 18.85 4.34 2.42
C SER A 86 18.61 5.00 1.07
N ARG A 87 17.66 5.94 1.02
CA ARG A 87 17.43 6.81 -0.16
C ARG A 87 18.05 8.19 -0.03
N GLU A 88 18.60 8.50 1.14
CA GLU A 88 19.23 9.80 1.37
C GLU A 88 20.48 9.96 0.52
N ARG A 89 20.71 11.19 0.06
CA ARG A 89 21.85 11.56 -0.79
C ARG A 89 22.91 12.33 -0.03
N VAL A 90 22.59 12.85 1.14
CA VAL A 90 23.49 13.66 1.96
C VAL A 90 23.33 13.19 3.38
N PHE A 91 24.43 12.80 4.01
CA PHE A 91 24.45 12.33 5.39
C PHE A 91 25.30 13.29 6.21
N ASN A 92 24.79 13.70 7.37
CA ASN A 92 25.58 14.37 8.39
C ASN A 92 25.75 13.38 9.54
N ILE A 93 26.92 12.76 9.64
CA ILE A 93 27.21 11.72 10.63
C ILE A 93 28.05 12.34 11.74
N LEU A 94 27.65 12.14 12.99
CA LEU A 94 28.43 12.56 14.16
C LEU A 94 29.75 11.78 14.20
N ASP A 95 30.86 12.49 14.33
CA ASP A 95 32.17 11.89 14.58
C ASP A 95 32.39 11.76 16.08
N GLU A 96 32.06 10.60 16.62
CA GLU A 96 32.17 10.29 18.05
C GLU A 96 33.57 10.53 18.64
N ASN A 97 34.62 10.66 17.80
CA ASN A 97 35.99 10.90 18.22
C ASN A 97 36.41 12.38 18.19
N SER A 98 35.57 13.29 17.71
CA SER A 98 35.95 14.70 17.50
C SER A 98 35.53 15.63 18.66
N GLY A 99 34.81 15.11 19.65
CA GLY A 99 34.38 15.86 20.84
C GLY A 99 35.30 15.66 22.04
N SER A 100 35.37 16.67 22.91
CA SER A 100 35.81 16.50 24.30
C SER A 100 34.62 16.12 25.18
N GLU A 101 34.85 15.68 26.42
CA GLU A 101 33.78 15.30 27.40
C GLU A 101 32.70 16.39 27.59
N LEU A 102 32.98 17.64 27.19
CA LEU A 102 32.11 18.81 27.36
C LEU A 102 31.61 19.43 26.04
N SER A 103 31.85 18.81 24.86
CA SER A 103 31.38 19.35 23.57
C SER A 103 30.61 18.33 22.74
N ILE A 104 29.60 18.79 22.00
CA ILE A 104 28.88 17.96 21.04
C ILE A 104 29.88 17.52 19.95
N PRO A 105 29.94 16.22 19.61
CA PRO A 105 30.75 15.75 18.49
C PRO A 105 30.43 16.48 17.20
N GLU A 106 31.46 16.78 16.41
CA GLU A 106 31.27 17.45 15.12
C GLU A 106 30.59 16.50 14.13
N SER A 107 29.88 17.04 13.15
CA SER A 107 29.27 16.23 12.10
C SER A 107 30.11 16.26 10.83
N ILE A 108 30.42 15.10 10.28
CA ILE A 108 31.05 14.93 8.97
C ILE A 108 29.94 14.79 7.92
N LYS A 109 29.98 15.66 6.91
CA LYS A 109 29.09 15.61 5.76
C LYS A 109 29.61 14.67 4.68
N TYR A 110 28.78 13.73 4.27
CA TYR A 110 28.98 12.87 3.10
C TYR A 110 27.94 13.19 2.03
N ASP A 111 28.37 13.38 0.79
CA ASP A 111 27.51 13.78 -0.34
C ASP A 111 27.60 12.76 -1.48
N PHE A 112 26.48 12.11 -1.74
CA PHE A 112 26.31 11.06 -2.75
C PHE A 112 25.48 11.54 -3.94
N ARG A 113 25.29 12.86 -4.11
CA ARG A 113 24.64 13.39 -5.32
C ARG A 113 25.55 13.17 -6.52
N SER A 114 24.95 12.86 -7.67
CA SER A 114 25.68 12.59 -8.91
C SER A 114 26.52 13.78 -9.35
N LYS A 115 27.77 13.53 -9.73
CA LYS A 115 28.72 14.48 -10.30
C LYS A 115 29.46 13.82 -11.46
N GLN A 116 29.89 14.63 -12.44
CA GLN A 116 30.70 14.12 -13.54
C GLN A 116 32.07 13.58 -13.07
N LYS A 117 32.64 14.18 -12.01
CA LYS A 117 33.88 13.76 -11.35
C LYS A 117 33.82 14.17 -9.88
N TYR A 118 34.59 13.47 -9.05
CA TYR A 118 34.76 13.79 -7.63
C TYR A 118 36.24 14.13 -7.37
N PRO A 119 36.54 15.17 -6.56
CA PRO A 119 37.90 15.41 -6.07
C PRO A 119 38.43 14.21 -5.27
N LYS A 120 39.75 13.99 -5.29
CA LYS A 120 40.38 12.85 -4.59
C LYS A 120 40.00 12.76 -3.10
N GLU A 121 39.96 13.90 -2.42
CA GLU A 121 39.57 13.97 -1.00
C GLU A 121 38.12 13.54 -0.78
N GLU A 122 37.21 13.85 -1.71
CA GLU A 122 35.81 13.45 -1.62
C GLU A 122 35.65 11.95 -1.88
N ILE A 123 36.41 11.41 -2.85
CA ILE A 123 36.46 9.96 -3.10
C ILE A 123 36.96 9.22 -1.86
N GLN A 124 37.99 9.75 -1.19
CA GLN A 124 38.48 9.16 0.06
C GLN A 124 37.40 9.16 1.14
N LYS A 125 36.70 10.28 1.36
CA LYS A 125 35.59 10.35 2.31
C LYS A 125 34.48 9.35 1.98
N ILE A 126 34.15 9.17 0.70
CA ILE A 126 33.15 8.20 0.26
C ILE A 126 33.62 6.76 0.55
N ALA A 127 34.90 6.45 0.32
CA ALA A 127 35.46 5.15 0.65
C ALA A 127 35.49 4.90 2.17
N ASP A 128 35.77 5.93 2.97
CA ASP A 128 35.73 5.85 4.42
C ASP A 128 34.30 5.59 4.93
N PHE A 129 33.29 6.23 4.33
CA PHE A 129 31.89 5.92 4.61
C PHE A 129 31.56 4.45 4.30
N PHE A 130 32.01 3.94 3.15
CA PHE A 130 31.78 2.55 2.76
C PHE A 130 32.38 1.56 3.77
N LEU A 131 33.56 1.86 4.30
CA LEU A 131 34.18 1.09 5.37
C LEU A 131 33.39 1.19 6.68
N LYS A 132 33.12 2.41 7.15
CA LYS A 132 32.48 2.68 8.45
C LYS A 132 31.02 2.25 8.51
N SER A 133 30.32 2.16 7.39
CA SER A 133 28.94 1.66 7.30
C SER A 133 28.82 0.14 7.39
N GLY A 134 29.94 -0.59 7.41
CA GLY A 134 29.95 -2.05 7.50
C GLY A 134 29.85 -2.77 6.15
N LEU A 135 29.68 -2.05 5.02
CA LEU A 135 29.65 -2.65 3.68
C LEU A 135 30.96 -3.37 3.34
N ASN A 136 32.09 -2.86 3.82
CA ASN A 136 33.39 -3.49 3.59
C ASN A 136 33.49 -4.89 4.23
N ALA A 137 32.83 -5.12 5.37
CA ALA A 137 32.83 -6.44 6.02
C ALA A 137 32.12 -7.50 5.17
N LEU A 138 31.07 -7.11 4.43
CA LEU A 138 30.37 -8.02 3.51
C LEU A 138 31.29 -8.56 2.41
N ILE A 139 32.26 -7.75 1.97
CA ILE A 139 33.23 -8.13 0.95
C ILE A 139 34.37 -8.95 1.56
N LEU A 140 35.01 -8.43 2.61
CA LEU A 140 36.18 -9.08 3.22
C LEU A 140 35.85 -10.48 3.77
N GLU A 141 34.65 -10.64 4.33
CA GLU A 141 34.19 -11.92 4.87
C GLU A 141 33.49 -12.80 3.82
N ASN A 142 33.53 -12.41 2.54
CA ASN A 142 32.89 -13.12 1.42
C ASN A 142 31.40 -13.44 1.66
N LYS A 143 30.66 -12.54 2.33
CA LYS A 143 29.23 -12.73 2.59
C LYS A 143 28.39 -12.53 1.33
N ILE A 144 28.88 -11.73 0.40
CA ILE A 144 28.25 -11.49 -0.89
C ILE A 144 29.19 -11.86 -2.03
N LYS A 145 28.61 -12.29 -3.16
CA LYS A 145 29.34 -12.62 -4.38
C LYS A 145 28.97 -11.69 -5.55
N ASN A 146 27.88 -10.95 -5.42
CA ASN A 146 27.35 -10.07 -6.44
C ASN A 146 26.50 -8.96 -5.81
N PHE A 147 26.82 -7.70 -6.11
CA PHE A 147 26.08 -6.52 -5.68
C PHE A 147 24.69 -6.40 -6.30
N VAL A 148 24.49 -6.95 -7.51
CA VAL A 148 23.17 -7.03 -8.15
C VAL A 148 22.24 -7.91 -7.32
N ASP A 149 22.67 -9.14 -7.00
CA ASP A 149 21.89 -10.09 -6.17
C ASP A 149 21.65 -9.54 -4.76
N TYR A 150 22.67 -8.89 -4.18
CA TYR A 150 22.54 -8.21 -2.89
C TYR A 150 21.48 -7.10 -2.93
N MET A 151 21.46 -6.30 -4.00
CA MET A 151 20.48 -5.24 -4.19
C MET A 151 19.06 -5.78 -4.37
N TYR A 152 18.89 -6.93 -5.05
CA TYR A 152 17.61 -7.65 -5.06
C TYR A 152 17.15 -7.98 -3.63
N GLY A 153 18.03 -8.51 -2.80
CA GLY A 153 17.73 -8.81 -1.40
C GLY A 153 17.28 -7.57 -0.61
N ILE A 154 17.98 -6.44 -0.77
CA ILE A 154 17.61 -5.16 -0.13
C ILE A 154 16.25 -4.68 -0.61
N GLU A 155 16.02 -4.62 -1.92
CA GLU A 155 14.76 -4.10 -2.46
C GLU A 155 13.57 -4.98 -2.06
N VAL A 156 13.71 -6.31 -2.06
CA VAL A 156 12.68 -7.24 -1.54
C VAL A 156 12.43 -6.99 -0.04
N GLY A 157 13.50 -6.78 0.74
CA GLY A 157 13.39 -6.43 2.16
C GLY A 157 12.65 -5.12 2.40
N LEU A 158 12.98 -4.07 1.66
CA LEU A 158 12.33 -2.76 1.73
C LEU A 158 10.88 -2.77 1.22
N ASP A 159 10.57 -3.67 0.30
CA ASP A 159 9.22 -3.83 -0.26
C ASP A 159 8.19 -4.29 0.79
N SER A 160 8.66 -4.83 1.92
CA SER A 160 7.84 -5.15 3.08
C SER A 160 7.00 -3.98 3.60
N ASN A 161 7.52 -2.75 3.49
CA ASN A 161 6.80 -1.54 3.89
C ASN A 161 5.62 -1.23 2.95
N ALA A 162 5.79 -1.47 1.65
CA ALA A 162 4.74 -1.28 0.65
C ALA A 162 3.62 -2.33 0.75
N ARG A 163 3.91 -3.52 1.29
CA ARG A 163 2.90 -4.59 1.50
C ARG A 163 1.66 -4.12 2.28
N LYS A 164 1.82 -3.18 3.23
CA LYS A 164 0.71 -2.64 4.04
C LYS A 164 -0.37 -1.92 3.22
N ASN A 165 -0.02 -1.40 2.05
CA ASN A 165 -0.96 -0.71 1.16
C ASN A 165 -1.49 -1.62 0.04
N ARG A 166 -0.85 -2.76 -0.21
CA ARG A 166 -1.25 -3.70 -1.27
C ARG A 166 -2.57 -4.41 -1.00
N SER A 167 -2.91 -4.66 0.27
CA SER A 167 -4.18 -5.31 0.60
C SER A 167 -5.39 -4.46 0.20
N GLY A 168 -5.31 -3.14 0.37
CA GLY A 168 -6.33 -2.20 -0.10
C GLY A 168 -6.43 -2.20 -1.63
N ILE A 169 -5.30 -2.02 -2.32
CA ILE A 169 -5.24 -2.04 -3.79
C ILE A 169 -5.78 -3.35 -4.37
N LEU A 170 -5.47 -4.48 -3.71
CA LEU A 170 -5.99 -5.79 -4.09
C LEU A 170 -7.51 -5.85 -3.96
N MET A 171 -8.05 -5.38 -2.83
CA MET A 171 -9.49 -5.33 -2.60
C MET A 171 -10.19 -4.49 -3.66
N GLU A 172 -9.65 -3.31 -3.98
CA GLU A 172 -10.13 -2.45 -5.07
C GLU A 172 -10.06 -3.17 -6.42
N LYS A 173 -8.99 -3.92 -6.71
CA LYS A 173 -8.86 -4.68 -7.97
C LYS A 173 -9.91 -5.79 -8.07
N ILE A 174 -10.17 -6.51 -6.99
CA ILE A 174 -11.17 -7.61 -6.95
C ILE A 174 -12.58 -7.05 -7.13
N VAL A 175 -12.95 -6.06 -6.32
CA VAL A 175 -14.28 -5.41 -6.40
C VAL A 175 -14.45 -4.70 -7.74
N GLY A 176 -13.40 -4.07 -8.26
CA GLY A 176 -13.40 -3.46 -9.60
C GLY A 176 -13.72 -4.47 -10.71
N LYS A 177 -13.11 -5.66 -10.70
CA LYS A 177 -13.44 -6.73 -11.65
C LYS A 177 -14.88 -7.22 -11.51
N TYR A 178 -15.38 -7.29 -10.28
CA TYR A 178 -16.79 -7.62 -10.02
C TYR A 178 -17.72 -6.56 -10.66
N PHE A 179 -17.43 -5.27 -10.49
CA PHE A 179 -18.21 -4.21 -11.15
C PHE A 179 -18.08 -4.18 -12.67
N GLU A 180 -16.92 -4.52 -13.23
CA GLU A 180 -16.79 -4.73 -14.69
C GLU A 180 -17.74 -5.83 -15.18
N SER A 181 -17.91 -6.90 -14.40
CA SER A 181 -18.84 -7.98 -14.74
C SER A 181 -20.31 -7.54 -14.65
N LEU A 182 -20.69 -6.75 -13.63
CA LEU A 182 -22.02 -6.17 -13.51
C LEU A 182 -22.31 -5.19 -14.65
N LYS A 183 -21.35 -4.34 -15.02
CA LYS A 183 -21.48 -3.42 -16.16
C LYS A 183 -21.74 -4.16 -17.46
N LYS A 184 -21.08 -5.29 -17.69
CA LYS A 184 -21.32 -6.14 -18.86
C LYS A 184 -22.70 -6.79 -18.84
N LYS A 185 -23.24 -7.10 -17.66
CA LYS A 185 -24.53 -7.77 -17.49
C LYS A 185 -25.73 -6.81 -17.59
N TYR A 186 -25.61 -5.63 -17.00
CA TYR A 186 -26.72 -4.68 -16.83
C TYR A 186 -26.62 -3.43 -17.73
N HIS A 187 -25.51 -3.27 -18.46
CA HIS A 187 -25.31 -2.19 -19.42
C HIS A 187 -25.62 -0.81 -18.82
N ASP A 188 -26.62 -0.11 -19.35
CA ASP A 188 -26.95 1.27 -18.99
C ASP A 188 -27.55 1.40 -17.58
N ASP A 189 -28.09 0.30 -17.03
CA ASP A 189 -28.63 0.25 -15.67
C ASP A 189 -27.53 0.17 -14.61
N PHE A 190 -26.26 0.05 -15.01
CA PHE A 190 -25.11 0.01 -14.11
C PHE A 190 -23.95 0.87 -14.58
N CYS A 191 -23.61 1.89 -13.79
CA CYS A 191 -22.41 2.69 -14.01
C CYS A 191 -21.61 2.80 -12.72
N TYR A 192 -20.29 2.85 -12.81
CA TYR A 192 -19.43 3.06 -11.65
C TYR A 192 -18.17 3.85 -12.03
N CYS A 193 -17.59 4.53 -11.04
CA CYS A 193 -16.27 5.12 -11.14
C CYS A 193 -15.43 4.79 -9.90
N LYS A 194 -14.10 4.73 -10.09
CA LYS A 194 -13.10 4.52 -9.02
C LYS A 194 -12.61 5.87 -8.50
N GLN A 195 -12.13 5.95 -7.26
CA GLN A 195 -11.55 7.17 -6.69
C GLN A 195 -12.51 8.37 -6.89
N ALA A 196 -13.73 8.18 -6.39
CA ALA A 196 -14.88 9.03 -6.62
C ALA A 196 -14.90 10.17 -5.58
N ASN A 197 -14.40 11.34 -5.98
CA ASN A 197 -14.63 12.60 -5.27
C ASN A 197 -15.89 13.31 -5.80
N ASN A 198 -16.33 14.38 -5.14
CA ASN A 198 -17.57 15.09 -5.47
C ASN A 198 -17.59 15.52 -6.96
N ASP A 199 -16.52 16.14 -7.44
CA ASP A 199 -16.33 16.51 -8.85
C ASP A 199 -16.52 15.35 -9.82
N LYS A 200 -15.91 14.20 -9.52
CA LYS A 200 -15.95 13.03 -10.40
C LYS A 200 -17.33 12.39 -10.38
N ILE A 201 -17.99 12.38 -9.23
CA ILE A 201 -19.36 11.86 -9.08
C ILE A 201 -20.31 12.73 -9.90
N GLU A 202 -20.24 14.06 -9.76
CA GLU A 202 -21.08 14.99 -10.51
C GLU A 202 -20.88 14.82 -12.02
N ARG A 203 -19.63 14.79 -12.49
CA ARG A 203 -19.34 14.58 -13.92
C ARG A 203 -19.78 13.21 -14.45
N THR A 204 -19.68 12.15 -13.64
CA THR A 204 -19.97 10.78 -14.08
C THR A 204 -21.47 10.48 -14.06
N PHE A 205 -22.18 10.95 -13.03
CA PHE A 205 -23.57 10.58 -12.78
C PHE A 205 -24.56 11.72 -13.02
N SER A 206 -24.08 12.95 -13.24
CA SER A 206 -24.90 14.16 -13.38
C SER A 206 -25.76 14.42 -12.13
N VAL A 207 -25.18 14.18 -10.95
CA VAL A 207 -25.83 14.40 -9.65
C VAL A 207 -24.95 15.34 -8.83
N ASN A 208 -25.51 16.46 -8.38
CA ASN A 208 -24.86 17.30 -7.39
C ASN A 208 -25.02 16.64 -6.01
N ILE A 209 -23.90 16.38 -5.34
CA ILE A 209 -23.88 15.76 -4.02
C ILE A 209 -23.43 16.80 -2.99
N GLU A 210 -24.31 17.12 -2.03
CA GLU A 210 -23.98 18.03 -0.93
C GLU A 210 -23.47 17.25 0.28
N ILE A 211 -22.47 16.39 0.06
CA ILE A 211 -21.79 15.64 1.11
C ILE A 211 -20.39 16.22 1.35
N PRO A 212 -19.83 16.06 2.57
CA PRO A 212 -18.47 16.53 2.86
C PRO A 212 -17.46 16.04 1.82
N ASP A 213 -16.59 16.94 1.33
CA ASP A 213 -15.63 16.62 0.28
C ASP A 213 -14.66 15.52 0.73
N ARG A 214 -14.80 14.36 0.09
CA ARG A 214 -14.03 13.14 0.36
C ARG A 214 -13.90 12.33 -0.93
N THR A 215 -12.86 11.52 -1.01
CA THR A 215 -12.69 10.54 -2.09
C THR A 215 -13.11 9.17 -1.58
N TYR A 216 -14.04 8.54 -2.28
CA TYR A 216 -14.49 7.16 -2.04
C TYR A 216 -13.79 6.21 -3.01
N ASP A 217 -13.52 4.98 -2.60
CA ASP A 217 -12.92 3.97 -3.49
C ASP A 217 -13.78 3.75 -4.74
N PHE A 218 -15.10 3.69 -4.56
CA PHE A 218 -16.06 3.59 -5.65
C PHE A 218 -17.30 4.47 -5.42
N ALA A 219 -17.87 4.92 -6.53
CA ALA A 219 -19.26 5.33 -6.60
C ALA A 219 -19.97 4.48 -7.68
N VAL A 220 -21.17 4.00 -7.36
CA VAL A 220 -21.95 3.08 -8.21
C VAL A 220 -23.36 3.62 -8.34
N ARG A 221 -23.81 3.82 -9.58
CA ARG A 221 -25.22 4.04 -9.89
C ARG A 221 -25.84 2.75 -10.40
N SER A 222 -26.86 2.29 -9.71
CA SER A 222 -27.69 1.15 -10.11
C SER A 222 -29.12 1.63 -10.30
N LYS A 223 -29.64 1.54 -11.53
CA LYS A 223 -30.89 2.22 -11.92
C LYS A 223 -30.81 3.71 -11.53
N ASP A 224 -31.74 4.19 -10.70
CA ASP A 224 -31.82 5.58 -10.25
C ASP A 224 -31.16 5.84 -8.88
N LYS A 225 -30.51 4.83 -8.28
CA LYS A 225 -29.92 4.94 -6.94
C LYS A 225 -28.40 5.00 -7.00
N LEU A 226 -27.82 5.96 -6.27
CA LEU A 226 -26.38 6.13 -6.14
C LEU A 226 -25.90 5.54 -4.81
N PHE A 227 -24.79 4.81 -4.88
CA PHE A 227 -24.12 4.22 -3.73
C PHE A 227 -22.66 4.67 -3.69
N LEU A 228 -22.22 5.13 -2.53
CA LEU A 228 -20.82 5.42 -2.25
C LEU A 228 -20.22 4.24 -1.50
N MET A 229 -18.98 3.91 -1.82
CA MET A 229 -18.38 2.65 -1.41
C MET A 229 -16.95 2.82 -0.94
N GLU A 230 -16.66 2.12 0.15
CA GLU A 230 -15.31 1.91 0.65
C GLU A 230 -15.01 0.43 0.71
N VAL A 231 -13.78 0.07 0.32
CA VAL A 231 -13.32 -1.30 0.31
C VAL A 231 -12.03 -1.45 1.11
N ASN A 232 -11.95 -2.45 1.97
CA ASN A 232 -10.71 -2.72 2.69
C ASN A 232 -10.51 -4.20 3.01
N TYR A 233 -9.27 -4.54 3.35
CA TYR A 233 -8.87 -5.91 3.56
C TYR A 233 -7.83 -5.99 4.69
N TYR A 234 -8.17 -6.69 5.78
CA TYR A 234 -7.34 -6.77 6.98
C TYR A 234 -7.07 -8.23 7.37
N THR A 235 -5.82 -8.67 7.26
CA THR A 235 -5.38 -10.02 7.66
C THR A 235 -4.97 -10.13 9.13
N GLY A 236 -4.74 -8.98 9.78
CA GLY A 236 -4.35 -8.89 11.20
C GLY A 236 -5.10 -7.77 11.91
N GLY A 237 -5.14 -7.83 13.24
CA GLY A 237 -5.77 -6.82 14.07
C GLY A 237 -4.93 -5.54 14.23
N GLY A 238 -5.44 -4.60 15.02
CA GLY A 238 -4.73 -3.37 15.38
C GLY A 238 -5.65 -2.15 15.47
N SER A 239 -5.11 -1.04 15.97
CA SER A 239 -5.86 0.22 16.14
C SER A 239 -6.42 0.79 14.82
N LYS A 240 -5.79 0.48 13.69
CA LYS A 240 -6.24 0.91 12.36
C LYS A 240 -7.66 0.43 12.05
N LEU A 241 -8.02 -0.83 12.39
CA LEU A 241 -9.35 -1.38 12.13
C LEU A 241 -10.42 -0.60 12.90
N ASN A 242 -10.12 -0.28 14.17
CA ASN A 242 -11.02 0.49 15.03
C ASN A 242 -11.23 1.91 14.49
N ALA A 243 -10.16 2.55 14.02
CA ALA A 243 -10.23 3.88 13.42
C ALA A 243 -11.09 3.87 12.14
N THR A 244 -10.83 2.92 11.24
CA THR A 244 -11.60 2.76 9.99
C THR A 244 -13.09 2.51 10.25
N ALA A 245 -13.42 1.64 11.19
CA ALA A 245 -14.83 1.37 11.51
C ALA A 245 -15.57 2.59 12.06
N ARG A 246 -14.90 3.40 12.91
CA ARG A 246 -15.47 4.66 13.42
C ARG A 246 -15.66 5.67 12.30
N GLU A 247 -14.63 5.85 11.48
CA GLU A 247 -14.68 6.76 10.33
C GLU A 247 -15.83 6.40 9.37
N TYR A 248 -16.02 5.12 9.06
CA TYR A 248 -17.06 4.69 8.13
C TYR A 248 -18.47 4.77 8.73
N LYS A 249 -18.59 4.60 10.05
CA LYS A 249 -19.82 4.90 10.77
C LYS A 249 -20.16 6.39 10.71
N GLU A 250 -19.19 7.27 10.91
CA GLU A 250 -19.36 8.72 10.74
C GLU A 250 -19.75 9.06 9.30
N ARG A 251 -19.06 8.49 8.29
CA ARG A 251 -19.39 8.69 6.87
C ARG A 251 -20.82 8.28 6.53
N LEU A 252 -21.30 7.13 7.03
CA LEU A 252 -22.69 6.72 6.83
C LEU A 252 -23.67 7.76 7.40
N ASN A 253 -23.40 8.26 8.59
CA ASN A 253 -24.25 9.25 9.25
C ASN A 253 -24.21 10.60 8.52
N ASP A 254 -23.05 11.03 8.05
CA ASP A 254 -22.90 12.25 7.26
C ASP A 254 -23.69 12.16 5.95
N ILE A 255 -23.60 11.04 5.23
CA ILE A 255 -24.36 10.83 3.99
C ILE A 255 -25.87 10.89 4.27
N ARG A 256 -26.36 10.12 5.25
CA ARG A 256 -27.78 10.10 5.62
C ARG A 256 -28.32 11.44 6.11
N LYS A 257 -27.48 12.26 6.72
CA LYS A 257 -27.89 13.59 7.21
C LYS A 257 -28.08 14.59 6.06
N ASN A 258 -27.31 14.44 4.97
CA ASN A 258 -27.29 15.42 3.89
C ASN A 258 -28.02 14.94 2.62
N CYS A 259 -28.25 13.64 2.45
CA CYS A 259 -28.86 13.10 1.23
C CYS A 259 -29.61 11.78 1.47
N ASP A 260 -30.91 11.75 1.19
CA ASP A 260 -31.76 10.55 1.33
C ASP A 260 -31.67 9.59 0.13
N THR A 261 -31.14 10.05 -1.01
CA THR A 261 -31.08 9.26 -2.25
C THR A 261 -29.76 8.51 -2.42
N ILE A 262 -28.79 8.75 -1.54
CA ILE A 262 -27.48 8.13 -1.55
C ILE A 262 -27.34 7.21 -0.35
N ASP A 263 -26.87 5.98 -0.58
CA ASP A 263 -26.48 5.07 0.49
C ASP A 263 -24.98 4.81 0.49
N PHE A 264 -24.50 4.32 1.62
CA PHE A 264 -23.10 3.96 1.81
C PHE A 264 -22.94 2.46 2.01
N ILE A 265 -22.09 1.85 1.19
CA ILE A 265 -21.77 0.42 1.20
C ILE A 265 -20.32 0.25 1.65
N TRP A 266 -20.12 -0.58 2.66
CA TRP A 266 -18.81 -0.98 3.10
C TRP A 266 -18.55 -2.44 2.74
N ILE A 267 -17.54 -2.67 1.88
CA ILE A 267 -17.08 -4.01 1.54
C ILE A 267 -15.75 -4.29 2.26
N THR A 268 -15.72 -5.28 3.13
CA THR A 268 -14.52 -5.65 3.86
C THR A 268 -14.32 -7.15 3.91
N ASP A 269 -13.08 -7.61 4.08
CA ASP A 269 -12.79 -9.04 4.28
C ASP A 269 -11.47 -9.22 5.06
N GLY A 270 -11.16 -10.46 5.39
CA GLY A 270 -9.99 -10.86 6.18
C GLY A 270 -10.29 -11.05 7.66
N LYS A 271 -9.59 -12.01 8.27
CA LYS A 271 -9.77 -12.41 9.68
C LYS A 271 -9.21 -11.40 10.69
N GLY A 272 -8.61 -10.30 10.23
CA GLY A 272 -8.21 -9.20 11.12
C GLY A 272 -9.40 -8.65 11.92
N TRP A 273 -10.61 -8.74 11.37
CA TRP A 273 -11.84 -8.32 12.06
C TRP A 273 -12.24 -9.16 13.26
N ASP A 274 -11.70 -10.37 13.44
CA ASP A 274 -11.95 -11.17 14.65
C ASP A 274 -11.54 -10.39 15.92
N PHE A 275 -10.54 -9.51 15.80
CA PHE A 275 -10.04 -8.65 16.88
C PHE A 275 -10.83 -7.34 17.06
N ALA A 276 -11.69 -6.98 16.10
CA ALA A 276 -12.42 -5.70 16.06
C ALA A 276 -13.92 -5.85 15.73
N LYS A 277 -14.47 -7.07 15.83
CA LYS A 277 -15.84 -7.41 15.41
C LYS A 277 -16.94 -6.58 16.06
N ARG A 278 -16.70 -6.06 17.27
CA ARG A 278 -17.62 -5.16 17.95
C ARG A 278 -17.91 -3.91 17.11
N PHE A 279 -16.90 -3.32 16.49
CA PHE A 279 -17.08 -2.09 15.70
C PHE A 279 -17.81 -2.36 14.38
N LEU A 280 -17.56 -3.51 13.75
CA LEU A 280 -18.36 -3.96 12.60
C LEU A 280 -19.82 -4.16 12.99
N LYS A 281 -20.08 -4.78 14.15
CA LYS A 281 -21.43 -5.02 14.65
C LYS A 281 -22.17 -3.70 14.87
N GLU A 282 -21.50 -2.70 15.45
CA GLU A 282 -22.08 -1.37 15.63
C GLU A 282 -22.45 -0.71 14.28
N TYR A 283 -21.61 -0.84 13.25
CA TYR A 283 -21.93 -0.35 11.89
C TYR A 283 -23.09 -1.14 11.25
N TYR A 284 -23.13 -2.45 11.44
CA TYR A 284 -24.19 -3.31 10.90
C TYR A 284 -25.55 -3.02 11.54
N LEU A 285 -25.60 -2.92 12.87
CA LEU A 285 -26.85 -2.74 13.61
C LEU A 285 -27.50 -1.36 13.42
N GLN A 286 -26.74 -0.32 13.05
CA GLN A 286 -27.30 0.98 12.65
C GLN A 286 -27.86 0.97 11.21
N GLY A 287 -27.99 -0.20 10.59
CA GLY A 287 -28.49 -0.37 9.24
C GLY A 287 -27.45 -0.06 8.15
N GLY A 288 -26.16 -0.13 8.46
CA GLY A 288 -25.10 0.01 7.45
C GLY A 288 -25.03 -1.22 6.54
N TYR A 289 -24.74 -1.00 5.25
CA TYR A 289 -24.62 -2.08 4.29
C TYR A 289 -23.20 -2.65 4.32
N LEU A 290 -23.03 -3.77 5.03
CA LEU A 290 -21.76 -4.46 5.20
C LEU A 290 -21.71 -5.72 4.32
N PHE A 291 -20.65 -5.83 3.52
CA PHE A 291 -20.42 -6.97 2.64
C PHE A 291 -19.01 -7.53 2.81
N ASN A 292 -18.83 -8.80 2.48
CA ASN A 292 -17.52 -9.41 2.26
C ASN A 292 -17.46 -10.06 0.87
N LEU A 293 -16.29 -10.57 0.45
CA LEU A 293 -16.14 -11.14 -0.88
C LEU A 293 -16.99 -12.40 -1.07
N HIS A 294 -17.34 -13.12 0.00
CA HIS A 294 -18.26 -14.25 -0.05
C HIS A 294 -19.67 -13.80 -0.43
N LEU A 295 -20.19 -12.75 0.21
CA LEU A 295 -21.50 -12.19 -0.12
C LEU A 295 -21.56 -11.62 -1.55
N LEU A 296 -20.46 -11.06 -2.06
CA LEU A 296 -20.35 -10.65 -3.46
C LEU A 296 -20.45 -11.86 -4.41
N LYS A 297 -19.73 -12.94 -4.09
CA LYS A 297 -19.74 -14.20 -4.85
C LYS A 297 -21.15 -14.83 -4.87
N ASP A 298 -21.87 -14.75 -3.77
CA ASP A 298 -23.24 -15.28 -3.62
C ASP A 298 -24.32 -14.36 -4.22
N GLY A 299 -23.91 -13.26 -4.85
CA GLY A 299 -24.82 -12.33 -5.54
C GLY A 299 -25.66 -11.47 -4.59
N ILE A 300 -25.30 -11.36 -3.31
CA ILE A 300 -26.09 -10.58 -2.34
C ILE A 300 -26.00 -9.09 -2.66
N LEU A 301 -24.81 -8.60 -3.05
CA LEU A 301 -24.64 -7.20 -3.48
C LEU A 301 -25.45 -6.92 -4.75
N GLU A 302 -25.43 -7.84 -5.71
CA GLU A 302 -26.24 -7.73 -6.94
C GLU A 302 -27.74 -7.66 -6.62
N LYS A 303 -28.25 -8.48 -5.70
CA LYS A 303 -29.66 -8.40 -5.23
C LYS A 303 -30.00 -7.07 -4.55
N LEU A 304 -29.05 -6.46 -3.83
CA LEU A 304 -29.23 -5.13 -3.24
C LEU A 304 -29.32 -4.05 -4.34
N LEU A 305 -28.41 -4.11 -5.32
CA LEU A 305 -28.32 -3.13 -6.40
C LEU A 305 -29.48 -3.25 -7.40
N PHE A 306 -29.94 -4.48 -7.66
CA PHE A 306 -31.02 -4.82 -8.59
C PHE A 306 -32.09 -5.63 -7.86
N PRO A 307 -32.88 -5.00 -6.97
CA PRO A 307 -33.96 -5.69 -6.30
C PRO A 307 -34.96 -6.22 -7.36
N PRO A 308 -35.46 -7.46 -7.20
CA PRO A 308 -36.49 -7.97 -8.08
C PRO A 308 -37.69 -7.04 -8.05
N VAL A 309 -38.31 -6.82 -9.21
CA VAL A 309 -39.55 -6.04 -9.30
C VAL A 309 -40.61 -6.81 -8.52
N GLU A 310 -41.12 -6.26 -7.43
CA GLU A 310 -42.29 -6.82 -6.76
C GLU A 310 -43.44 -6.77 -7.77
N CYS A 311 -43.84 -7.93 -8.27
CA CYS A 311 -45.08 -8.06 -9.03
C CYS A 311 -46.22 -7.89 -8.01
N HIS A 312 -46.76 -6.68 -7.91
CA HIS A 312 -47.98 -6.40 -7.15
C HIS A 312 -49.20 -7.00 -7.82
#